data_AF-A0A930F7P2-F1
#
_entry.id   AF-A0A930F7P2-F1
#
_cell.length_a   1.000
_cell.length_b   1.000
_cell.length_c   1.000
_cell.angle_alpha   90.00
_cell.angle_beta   90.00
_cell.angle_gamma   90.00
#
_symmetry.space_group_name_H-M   'P 1'
#
loop_
_entity.id
_entity.type
_entity.pdbx_description
1 polymer ?
#
loop_
_entity_poly.entity_id
_entity_poly.type
_entity_poly.pdbx_seq_one_letter_code
_entity_poly.pdbx_strand_id
1 'polypeptide(L)'
;TECPVGIKRGMKVVKEKNLSQIVLEMLATLQSLDEKKARLIEMTVDGKIDDKEIRDFKIIQDQLKQMEETIHSLQLWIEHYVDKN
;
A
#
# COMPACT_ATOMS: atom_id res chain seq x y z
N THR A 1 3.90 -35.61 1.12
CA THR A 1 2.59 -35.61 0.44
C THR A 1 2.19 -34.18 0.21
N GLU A 2 2.33 -33.70 -1.03
CA GLU A 2 2.01 -32.32 -1.41
C GLU A 2 0.50 -32.19 -1.63
N CYS A 3 -0.12 -31.18 -1.00
CA CYS A 3 -1.56 -30.94 -1.11
C CYS A 3 -1.87 -30.17 -2.42
N PRO A 4 -2.75 -30.68 -3.30
CA PRO A 4 -3.06 -30.05 -4.60
C PRO A 4 -3.72 -28.66 -4.50
N VAL A 5 -4.22 -28.28 -3.32
CA VAL A 5 -4.91 -27.00 -3.09
C VAL A 5 -3.94 -25.82 -3.14
N GLY A 6 -2.69 -26.00 -2.69
CA GLY A 6 -1.70 -24.92 -2.62
C GLY A 6 -1.26 -24.41 -4.00
N ILE A 7 -1.29 -25.27 -5.01
CA ILE A 7 -0.87 -24.95 -6.39
C ILE A 7 -1.94 -24.13 -7.13
N LYS A 8 -3.23 -24.39 -6.87
CA LYS A 8 -4.33 -23.75 -7.60
C LYS A 8 -4.60 -22.30 -7.20
N ARG A 9 -4.11 -21.84 -6.05
CA ARG A 9 -4.37 -20.48 -5.55
C ARG A 9 -3.24 -19.49 -5.75
N GLY A 10 -2.14 -19.88 -6.40
CA GLY A 10 -1.00 -18.98 -6.56
C GLY A 10 -0.61 -18.39 -5.21
N MET A 11 -0.46 -19.24 -4.19
CA MET A 11 -0.02 -18.82 -2.87
C MET A 11 1.39 -18.24 -3.04
N LYS A 12 1.45 -16.92 -3.25
CA LYS A 12 2.70 -16.18 -3.25
C LYS A 12 3.30 -16.47 -1.89
N VAL A 13 4.42 -17.18 -1.85
CA VAL A 13 5.24 -17.26 -0.64
C VAL A 13 5.60 -15.81 -0.34
N VAL A 14 4.83 -15.18 0.56
CA VAL A 14 5.14 -13.85 1.03
C VAL A 14 6.45 -14.04 1.77
N LYS A 15 7.56 -13.62 1.16
CA LYS A 15 8.81 -13.51 1.91
C LYS A 15 8.48 -12.63 3.10
N GLU A 16 8.62 -13.17 4.31
CA GLU A 16 8.42 -12.40 5.53
C GLU A 16 9.30 -11.15 5.45
N LYS A 17 8.65 -9.99 5.46
CA LYS A 17 9.36 -8.72 5.55
C LYS A 17 9.77 -8.53 7.00
N ASN A 18 11.03 -8.17 7.23
CA ASN A 18 11.46 -7.75 8.56
C ASN A 18 10.91 -6.34 8.88
N LEU A 19 10.90 -5.98 10.16
CA LEU A 19 10.35 -4.71 10.62
C LEU A 19 11.00 -3.49 9.93
N SER A 20 12.32 -3.50 9.76
CA SER A 20 13.04 -2.37 9.15
C SER A 20 12.63 -2.15 7.69
N GLN A 21 12.42 -3.23 6.92
CA GLN A 21 11.90 -3.13 5.55
C GLN A 21 10.48 -2.55 5.54
N ILE A 22 9.59 -3.03 6.41
CA ILE A 22 8.21 -2.52 6.50
C ILE A 22 8.19 -1.03 6.85
N VAL A 23 9.02 -0.61 7.82
CA VAL A 23 9.12 0.79 8.23
C VAL A 23 9.68 1.67 7.11
N LEU A 24 10.69 1.22 6.36
CA LEU A 24 11.21 1.96 5.21
C LEU A 24 10.17 2.12 4.09
N GLU A 25 9.42 1.06 3.78
CA GLU A 25 8.31 1.11 2.82
C GLU A 25 7.21 2.06 3.31
N MET A 26 6.94 2.10 4.62
CA MET A 26 5.94 3.02 5.21
C MET A 26 6.38 4.47 5.05
N LEU A 27 7.65 4.78 5.34
CA LEU A 27 8.21 6.12 5.16
C LEU A 27 8.14 6.56 3.70
N ALA A 28 8.45 5.65 2.75
CA ALA A 28 8.37 5.94 1.34
C ALA A 28 6.93 6.22 0.87
N THR A 29 5.95 5.41 1.31
CA THR A 29 4.54 5.62 0.95
C THR A 29 3.97 6.91 1.56
N LEU A 30 4.34 7.24 2.80
CA LEU A 30 3.97 8.51 3.45
C LEU A 30 4.58 9.73 2.74
N GLN A 31 5.86 9.68 2.39
CA GLN A 31 6.50 10.77 1.64
C GLN A 31 5.81 10.97 0.28
N SER A 32 5.51 9.88 -0.42
CA SER A 32 4.86 9.93 -1.72
C SER A 32 3.43 10.51 -1.65
N LEU A 33 2.71 10.26 -0.56
CA LEU A 33 1.39 10.82 -0.31
C LEU A 33 1.46 12.33 -0.01
N ASP A 34 2.45 12.77 0.77
CA ASP A 34 2.64 14.19 1.08
C ASP A 34 2.85 15.02 -0.19
N GLU A 35 3.63 14.51 -1.14
CA GLU A 35 3.82 15.11 -2.46
C GLU A 35 2.51 15.23 -3.27
N LYS A 36 1.54 14.32 -3.07
CA LYS A 36 0.26 14.34 -3.77
C LYS A 36 -0.83 15.13 -3.08
N LYS A 37 -0.66 15.48 -1.81
CA LYS A 37 -1.61 16.33 -1.07
C LYS A 37 -1.85 17.66 -1.78
N ALA A 38 -0.78 18.31 -2.25
CA ALA A 38 -0.90 19.56 -3.01
C ALA A 38 -1.67 19.36 -4.31
N ARG A 39 -1.40 18.26 -5.03
CA ARG A 39 -2.12 17.94 -6.27
C ARG A 39 -3.61 17.69 -6.04
N LEU A 40 -3.98 17.01 -4.96
CA LEU A 40 -5.39 16.82 -4.58
C LEU A 40 -6.12 18.16 -4.40
N ILE A 41 -5.47 19.14 -3.77
CA ILE A 41 -6.04 20.48 -3.61
C ILE A 41 -6.22 21.13 -4.98
N GLU A 42 -5.18 21.15 -5.81
CA GLU A 42 -5.22 21.77 -7.14
C GLU A 42 -6.34 21.21 -8.03
N MET A 43 -6.54 19.89 -8.05
CA MET A 43 -7.55 19.23 -8.89
C MET A 43 -8.99 19.44 -8.41
N THR A 44 -9.19 20.03 -7.23
CA THR A 44 -10.54 20.25 -6.67
C THR A 44 -10.96 21.72 -6.70
N VAL A 45 -10.10 22.61 -7.21
CA VAL A 45 -10.29 24.06 -7.16
C VAL A 45 -11.50 24.53 -7.97
N ASP A 46 -11.69 24.00 -9.18
CA ASP A 46 -12.74 24.45 -10.09
C ASP A 46 -14.06 23.66 -9.96
N GLY A 47 -14.06 22.62 -9.10
CA GLY A 47 -15.19 21.74 -8.85
C GLY A 47 -15.55 20.79 -10.00
N LYS A 48 -14.68 20.64 -11.00
CA LYS A 48 -14.85 19.72 -12.13
C LYS A 48 -13.69 18.73 -12.15
N ILE A 49 -13.87 17.63 -12.89
CA ILE A 49 -12.82 16.63 -13.09
C ILE A 49 -12.65 16.46 -14.60
N ASP A 50 -11.48 16.83 -15.11
CA ASP A 50 -11.08 16.64 -16.51
C ASP A 50 -10.27 15.35 -16.74
N ASP A 51 -9.99 15.03 -18.01
CA ASP A 51 -9.25 13.82 -18.37
C ASP A 51 -7.83 13.74 -17.79
N LYS A 52 -7.19 14.89 -17.51
CA LYS A 52 -5.87 14.95 -16.86
C LYS A 52 -6.02 14.63 -15.38
N GLU A 53 -7.00 15.21 -14.72
CA GLU A 53 -7.29 14.99 -13.31
C GLU A 53 -7.70 13.55 -13.03
N ILE A 54 -8.45 12.91 -13.94
CA ILE A 54 -8.75 11.46 -13.85
C ILE A 54 -7.46 10.63 -13.80
N ARG A 55 -6.44 10.99 -14.60
CA ARG A 55 -5.14 10.27 -14.57
C ARG A 55 -4.41 10.49 -13.26
N ASP A 56 -4.41 11.72 -12.76
CA ASP A 56 -3.79 12.07 -11.49
C ASP A 56 -4.48 11.36 -10.30
N PHE A 57 -5.82 11.28 -10.30
CA PHE A 57 -6.57 10.50 -9.32
C PHE A 57 -6.26 9.00 -9.37
N LYS A 58 -6.04 8.42 -10.55
CA LYS A 58 -5.61 7.02 -10.67
C LYS A 58 -4.23 6.78 -10.06
N ILE A 59 -3.28 7.70 -10.30
CA ILE A 59 -1.95 7.63 -9.69
C ILE A 59 -2.05 7.67 -8.16
N ILE A 60 -2.88 8.58 -7.63
CA ILE A 60 -3.12 8.67 -6.18
C ILE A 60 -3.78 7.42 -5.64
N GLN A 61 -4.77 6.86 -6.35
CA GLN A 61 -5.40 5.60 -5.97
C GLN A 61 -4.38 4.47 -5.86
N ASP A 62 -3.45 4.35 -6.80
CA ASP A 62 -2.44 3.30 -6.77
C ASP A 62 -1.44 3.47 -5.62
N GLN A 63 -1.11 4.71 -5.26
CA GLN A 63 -0.31 4.99 -4.06
C GLN A 63 -1.05 4.62 -2.77
N LEU A 64 -2.35 4.92 -2.69
CA LEU A 64 -3.17 4.53 -1.53
C LEU A 64 -3.24 3.01 -1.37
N LYS A 65 -3.31 2.23 -2.46
CA LYS A 65 -3.22 0.77 -2.43
C LYS A 65 -1.86 0.29 -1.89
N GLN A 66 -0.75 0.90 -2.31
CA GLN A 66 0.56 0.55 -1.78
C GLN A 66 0.66 0.82 -0.28
N MET A 67 0.11 1.95 0.18
CA MET A 67 0.05 2.27 1.61
C MET A 67 -0.79 1.25 2.39
N GLU A 68 -1.93 0.82 1.85
CA GLU A 68 -2.75 -0.25 2.44
C GLU A 68 -1.96 -1.55 2.60
N GLU A 69 -1.22 -1.97 1.57
CA GLU A 69 -0.38 -3.17 1.63
C GLU A 69 0.74 -3.07 2.69
N THR A 70 1.36 -1.90 2.82
CA THR A 70 2.40 -1.66 3.83
C THR A 70 1.83 -1.62 5.25
N ILE A 71 0.68 -0.98 5.45
CA ILE A 71 -0.04 -0.98 6.74
C ILE A 71 -0.39 -2.42 7.14
N HIS A 72 -0.94 -3.19 6.19
CA HIS A 72 -1.29 -4.59 6.44
C HIS A 72 -0.06 -5.43 6.81
N SER A 73 1.07 -5.22 6.13
CA SER A 73 2.35 -5.88 6.46
C SER A 73 2.80 -5.56 7.89
N LEU A 74 2.64 -4.31 8.34
CA LEU A 74 2.98 -3.91 9.71
C LEU A 74 2.04 -4.54 10.74
N GLN A 75 0.73 -4.56 10.48
CA GLN A 75 -0.26 -5.21 11.35
C GLN A 75 0.06 -6.69 11.54
N LEU A 76 0.30 -7.41 10.45
CA LEU A 76 0.68 -8.83 10.50
C LEU A 76 1.98 -9.05 11.30
N TRP A 77 2.95 -8.14 11.19
CA TRP A 77 4.19 -8.23 11.96
C TRP A 77 3.92 -8.05 13.47
N ILE A 78 3.12 -7.05 13.84
CA ILE A 78 2.74 -6.81 15.24
C ILE A 78 1.99 -8.03 15.81
N GLU A 79 1.00 -8.55 15.09
CA GLU A 79 0.25 -9.74 15.50
C GLU A 79 1.14 -10.97 15.69
N HIS A 80 2.19 -11.13 14.87
CA HIS A 80 3.09 -12.27 14.95
C HIS A 80 4.13 -12.18 16.07
N TYR A 81 4.67 -10.98 16.33
CA TYR A 81 5.85 -10.81 17.18
C TYR A 81 5.60 -10.01 18.46
N VAL A 82 4.51 -9.25 18.54
CA VAL A 82 4.14 -8.48 19.74
C VAL A 82 2.99 -9.16 20.46
N ASP A 83 1.89 -9.46 19.79
CA ASP A 83 0.68 -9.98 20.44
C ASP A 83 0.76 -11.47 20.83
N LYS A 84 1.75 -12.21 20.29
CA LYS A 84 2.03 -13.61 20.67
C LYS A 84 2.99 -13.76 21.85
N ASN A 85 3.55 -12.67 22.36
CA ASN A 85 4.40 -12.63 23.55
C ASN A 85 3.61 -12.13 24.76
#